data_AF-A0AA51KZ25-F1
#
_entry.id   AF-A0AA51KZ25-F1
#
_cell.length_a   1.000
_cell.length_b   1.000
_cell.length_c   1.000
_cell.angle_alpha   90.00
_cell.angle_beta   90.00
_cell.angle_gamma   90.00
#
_symmetry.space_group_name_H-M   'P 1'
#
loop_
_entity.id
_entity.type
_entity.pdbx_description
1 polymer ?
#
loop_
_entity_poly.entity_id
_entity_poly.type
_entity_poly.pdbx_seq_one_letter_code
_entity_poly.pdbx_strand_id
1 'polypeptide(L)'
;MFVVKEGTLYSDGHLDLLVKWLYKGDGEHGNIPFYGCVLFLAGTDIRVGSIVLRIGDMMASKAFYYDCHIGYRINEEYRGRGFALRACKLISNLAKLHDMTELYITCNDQNSASIKVIEKLDAKFLETILIPKEYLDEHDQSNKRNRYIWKLD
;
A
#
# COMPACT_ATOMS: atom_id res chain seq x y z
N MET A 1 8.61 13.40 -8.92
CA MET A 1 8.41 14.47 -7.91
C MET A 1 6.98 14.35 -7.40
N PHE A 2 6.70 14.65 -6.12
CA PHE A 2 5.35 14.56 -5.57
C PHE A 2 4.39 15.59 -6.19
N VAL A 3 3.21 15.14 -6.62
CA VAL A 3 2.19 15.97 -7.30
C VAL A 3 1.09 16.47 -6.36
N VAL A 4 1.09 15.99 -5.11
CA VAL A 4 0.17 16.43 -4.05
C VAL A 4 0.95 16.74 -2.78
N LYS A 5 0.37 17.61 -1.94
CA LYS A 5 0.98 18.09 -0.70
C LYS A 5 0.47 17.33 0.53
N GLU A 6 1.22 17.41 1.62
CA GLU A 6 0.73 17.02 2.95
C GLU A 6 -0.56 17.79 3.30
N GLY A 7 -1.47 17.11 3.98
CA GLY A 7 -2.81 17.64 4.28
C GLY A 7 -3.85 17.41 3.18
N THR A 8 -3.48 16.84 2.02
CA THR A 8 -4.45 16.47 0.98
C THR A 8 -5.33 15.32 1.47
N LEU A 9 -6.65 15.47 1.34
CA LEU A 9 -7.67 14.52 1.79
C LEU A 9 -8.38 13.89 0.59
N TYR A 10 -8.51 12.56 0.63
CA TYR A 10 -9.36 11.78 -0.27
C TYR A 10 -10.43 11.09 0.55
N SER A 11 -11.67 11.08 0.10
CA SER A 11 -12.79 10.46 0.82
C SER A 11 -13.69 9.67 -0.12
N ASP A 12 -14.19 8.53 0.34
CA ASP A 12 -15.29 7.79 -0.31
C ASP A 12 -16.62 7.90 0.46
N GLY A 13 -16.70 8.80 1.46
CA GLY A 13 -17.85 8.97 2.34
C GLY A 13 -17.93 7.96 3.50
N HIS A 14 -17.08 6.93 3.51
CA HIS A 14 -16.97 5.97 4.62
C HIS A 14 -15.57 5.93 5.23
N LEU A 15 -14.55 6.20 4.42
CA LEU A 15 -13.16 6.25 4.80
C LEU A 15 -12.52 7.53 4.26
N ASP A 16 -11.77 8.19 5.13
CA ASP A 16 -10.95 9.35 4.82
C ASP A 16 -9.48 8.92 4.78
N LEU A 17 -8.79 9.24 3.68
CA LEU A 17 -7.36 9.04 3.49
C LEU A 17 -6.68 10.41 3.46
N LEU A 18 -5.87 10.67 4.49
CA LEU A 18 -5.15 11.92 4.65
C LEU A 18 -3.65 11.71 4.38
N VAL A 19 -3.10 12.43 3.40
CA VAL A 19 -1.67 12.45 3.12
C VAL A 19 -0.95 13.15 4.28
N LYS A 20 -0.10 12.42 5.00
CA LYS A 20 0.62 12.93 6.18
C LYS A 20 2.12 13.11 5.95
N TRP A 21 2.73 12.27 5.11
CA TRP A 21 4.18 12.28 4.90
C TRP A 21 4.52 12.17 3.43
N LEU A 22 5.51 12.96 3.01
CA LEU A 22 6.12 12.90 1.68
C LEU A 22 7.62 12.58 1.81
N TYR A 23 7.98 11.30 1.71
CA TYR A 23 9.37 10.88 1.85
C TYR A 23 10.09 10.87 0.51
N LYS A 24 11.16 11.65 0.34
CA LYS A 24 11.81 11.82 -0.97
C LYS A 24 12.79 10.72 -1.37
N GLY A 25 13.11 9.77 -0.48
CA GLY A 25 14.01 8.66 -0.79
C GLY A 25 15.49 9.03 -0.75
N ASP A 26 15.92 9.81 0.25
CA ASP A 26 17.29 10.32 0.39
C ASP A 26 17.91 10.04 1.77
N GLY A 27 17.50 8.96 2.46
CA GLY A 27 17.98 8.63 3.81
C GLY A 27 18.25 7.13 4.08
N GLU A 28 18.52 6.81 5.35
CA GLU A 28 18.92 5.47 5.82
C GLU A 28 17.91 4.34 5.54
N HIS A 29 16.66 4.67 5.21
CA HIS A 29 15.57 3.73 4.91
C HIS A 29 15.43 3.38 3.42
N GLY A 30 16.40 3.79 2.61
CA GLY A 30 16.47 3.49 1.17
C GLY A 30 15.92 4.60 0.28
N ASN A 31 16.06 4.39 -1.03
CA ASN A 31 15.92 5.46 -2.03
C ASN A 31 14.54 5.55 -2.70
N ILE A 32 13.47 5.02 -2.09
CA ILE A 32 12.16 4.93 -2.75
C ILE A 32 11.25 6.03 -2.23
N PRO A 33 10.86 7.02 -3.05
CA PRO A 33 9.91 8.02 -2.64
C PRO A 33 8.55 7.41 -2.30
N PHE A 34 7.90 7.89 -1.23
CA PHE A 34 6.55 7.41 -0.90
C PHE A 34 5.65 8.46 -0.28
N TYR A 35 4.35 8.26 -0.48
CA TYR A 35 3.27 8.89 0.27
C TYR A 35 2.92 8.04 1.48
N GLY A 36 3.04 8.61 2.67
CA GLY A 36 2.52 8.01 3.89
C GLY A 36 1.18 8.62 4.24
N CYS A 37 0.13 7.80 4.29
CA CYS A 37 -1.24 8.25 4.51
C CYS A 37 -1.83 7.62 5.78
N VAL A 38 -2.64 8.41 6.49
CA VAL A 38 -3.40 7.95 7.65
C VAL A 38 -4.88 7.83 7.25
N LEU A 39 -5.52 6.77 7.77
CA LEU A 39 -6.89 6.43 7.46
C LEU A 39 -7.79 6.75 8.66
N PHE A 40 -8.91 7.44 8.42
CA PHE A 40 -9.90 7.83 9.42
C PHE A 40 -11.30 7.35 9.02
N LEU A 41 -12.19 7.09 9.99
CA LEU A 41 -13.62 7.00 9.68
C LEU A 41 -14.07 8.35 9.13
N ALA A 42 -14.83 8.32 8.03
CA ALA A 42 -15.15 9.54 7.28
C ALA A 42 -15.81 10.61 8.15
N GLY A 43 -15.30 11.84 8.07
CA GLY A 43 -15.80 12.98 8.82
C GLY A 43 -15.50 12.96 10.33
N THR A 44 -14.59 12.09 10.79
CA THR A 44 -14.21 11.98 12.21
C THR A 44 -12.69 12.01 12.41
N ASP A 45 -12.25 12.10 13.66
CA ASP A 45 -10.85 11.95 14.07
C ASP A 45 -10.47 10.50 14.46
N ILE A 46 -11.39 9.55 14.27
CA ILE A 46 -11.19 8.15 14.63
C ILE A 46 -10.28 7.49 13.59
N ARG A 47 -9.03 7.23 13.99
CA ARG A 47 -8.03 6.56 13.14
C ARG A 47 -8.32 5.06 13.02
N VAL A 48 -8.43 4.56 11.79
CA VAL A 48 -8.66 3.14 11.50
C VAL A 48 -7.43 2.41 10.96
N GLY A 49 -6.39 3.14 10.54
CA GLY A 49 -5.19 2.53 10.01
C GLY A 49 -4.25 3.48 9.30
N SER A 50 -3.42 2.93 8.42
CA SER A 50 -2.52 3.66 7.53
C SER A 50 -2.26 2.88 6.25
N ILE A 51 -1.88 3.60 5.21
CA ILE A 51 -1.51 3.04 3.90
C ILE A 51 -0.38 3.88 3.30
N VAL A 52 0.53 3.22 2.61
CA VAL A 52 1.68 3.81 1.93
C VAL A 52 1.57 3.55 0.44
N LEU A 53 1.88 4.56 -0.37
CA LEU A 53 2.09 4.42 -1.82
C LEU A 53 3.53 4.80 -2.15
N ARG A 54 4.31 3.83 -2.60
CA ARG A 54 5.67 4.01 -3.10
C ARG A 54 5.61 4.36 -4.59
N ILE A 55 6.34 5.39 -4.99
CA ILE A 55 6.40 5.92 -6.35
C ILE A 55 7.78 5.68 -6.93
N GLY A 56 7.85 5.12 -8.13
CA GLY A 56 9.10 4.93 -8.87
C GLY A 56 9.16 3.59 -9.59
N ASP A 57 10.31 3.30 -10.17
CA ASP A 57 10.57 2.03 -10.84
C ASP A 57 10.79 0.91 -9.80
N MET A 58 10.04 -0.19 -9.93
CA MET A 58 10.21 -1.36 -9.08
C MET A 58 11.61 -1.97 -9.12
N MET A 59 12.35 -1.77 -10.21
CA MET A 59 13.72 -2.24 -10.36
C MET A 59 14.74 -1.31 -9.69
N ALA A 60 14.33 -0.15 -9.18
CA ALA A 60 15.22 0.82 -8.54
C ALA A 60 15.88 0.28 -7.27
N SER A 61 15.25 -0.69 -6.57
CA SER A 61 15.91 -1.43 -5.50
C SER A 61 15.25 -2.78 -5.23
N LYS A 62 16.04 -3.72 -4.66
CA LYS A 62 15.52 -5.03 -4.23
C LYS A 62 14.43 -4.91 -3.16
N ALA A 63 14.56 -3.96 -2.24
CA ALA A 63 13.53 -3.72 -1.23
C ALA A 63 12.19 -3.33 -1.89
N PHE A 64 12.21 -2.52 -2.94
CA PHE A 64 10.99 -2.16 -3.68
C PHE A 64 10.34 -3.37 -4.35
N TYR A 65 11.15 -4.25 -4.92
CA TYR A 65 10.65 -5.48 -5.51
C TYR A 65 9.85 -6.34 -4.50
N TYR A 66 10.29 -6.38 -3.25
CA TYR A 66 9.66 -7.17 -2.19
C TYR A 66 8.46 -6.49 -1.50
N ASP A 67 8.48 -5.16 -1.38
CA ASP A 67 7.42 -4.39 -0.72
C ASP A 67 6.36 -3.85 -1.69
N CYS A 68 6.70 -3.80 -2.99
CA CYS A 68 5.86 -3.29 -4.08
C CYS A 68 5.30 -1.88 -3.84
N HIS A 69 4.23 -1.50 -4.56
CA HIS A 69 3.74 -0.12 -4.54
C HIS A 69 2.92 0.22 -3.30
N ILE A 70 2.16 -0.75 -2.77
CA ILE A 70 1.21 -0.51 -1.68
C ILE A 70 1.54 -1.40 -0.47
N GLY A 71 1.63 -0.76 0.70
CA GLY A 71 1.57 -1.43 1.99
C GLY A 71 0.52 -0.79 2.88
N TYR A 72 -0.28 -1.57 3.61
CA TYR A 72 -1.30 -1.04 4.52
C TYR A 72 -1.37 -1.80 5.84
N ARG A 73 -1.93 -1.13 6.85
CA ARG A 73 -2.26 -1.72 8.15
C ARG A 73 -3.61 -1.17 8.61
N ILE A 74 -4.52 -2.07 8.98
CA ILE A 74 -5.80 -1.74 9.61
C ILE A 74 -5.73 -2.14 11.09
N ASN A 75 -6.11 -1.20 11.97
CA ASN A 75 -6.20 -1.41 13.41
C ASN A 75 -7.16 -2.56 13.72
N GLU A 76 -6.82 -3.36 14.73
CA GLU A 76 -7.46 -4.67 15.00
C GLU A 76 -8.99 -4.56 15.15
N GLU A 77 -9.46 -3.57 15.88
CA GLU A 77 -10.88 -3.31 16.14
C GLU A 77 -11.69 -2.96 14.88
N TYR A 78 -11.02 -2.52 13.80
CA TYR A 78 -11.65 -2.14 12.52
C TYR A 78 -11.42 -3.15 11.39
N ARG A 79 -10.71 -4.26 11.64
CA ARG A 79 -10.51 -5.33 10.65
C ARG A 79 -11.84 -5.99 10.27
N GLY A 80 -11.89 -6.61 9.09
CA GLY A 80 -13.09 -7.31 8.59
C GLY A 80 -14.21 -6.39 8.07
N ARG A 81 -14.07 -5.06 8.16
CA ARG A 81 -15.09 -4.09 7.74
C ARG A 81 -14.90 -3.51 6.33
N GLY A 82 -13.94 -4.04 5.56
CA GLY A 82 -13.67 -3.62 4.19
C GLY A 82 -12.78 -2.37 4.04
N PHE A 83 -12.25 -1.81 5.12
CA PHE A 83 -11.44 -0.59 5.04
C PHE A 83 -10.14 -0.75 4.25
N ALA A 84 -9.50 -1.92 4.27
CA ALA A 84 -8.31 -2.17 3.45
C ALA A 84 -8.60 -2.01 1.95
N LEU A 85 -9.73 -2.58 1.47
CA LEU A 85 -10.16 -2.44 0.08
C LEU A 85 -10.44 -0.98 -0.29
N ARG A 86 -11.14 -0.25 0.59
CA ARG A 86 -11.43 1.19 0.39
C ARG A 86 -10.16 2.02 0.35
N ALA A 87 -9.21 1.74 1.24
CA ALA A 87 -7.92 2.41 1.27
C ALA A 87 -7.14 2.20 -0.03
N CYS A 88 -7.08 0.97 -0.55
CA CYS A 88 -6.44 0.68 -1.84
C CYS A 88 -7.11 1.44 -2.99
N LYS A 89 -8.45 1.50 -3.03
CA LYS A 89 -9.19 2.27 -4.05
C LYS A 89 -8.98 3.78 -3.94
N LEU A 90 -8.90 4.33 -2.73
CA LEU A 90 -8.63 5.75 -2.53
C LEU A 90 -7.20 6.10 -2.95
N ILE A 91 -6.21 5.29 -2.55
CA ILE A 91 -4.81 5.58 -2.87
C ILE A 91 -4.48 5.37 -4.34
N SER A 92 -5.23 4.54 -5.08
CA SER A 92 -5.02 4.40 -6.52
C SER A 92 -5.36 5.68 -7.29
N ASN A 93 -6.29 6.51 -6.80
CA ASN A 93 -6.51 7.85 -7.38
C ASN A 93 -5.26 8.71 -7.29
N LEU A 94 -4.50 8.60 -6.20
CA LEU A 94 -3.21 9.28 -6.06
C LEU A 94 -2.15 8.68 -6.98
N ALA A 95 -2.11 7.36 -7.15
CA ALA A 95 -1.20 6.72 -8.10
C ALA A 95 -1.44 7.17 -9.56
N LYS A 96 -2.70 7.32 -9.97
CA LYS A 96 -3.07 7.81 -11.30
C LYS A 96 -2.56 9.24 -11.58
N LEU A 97 -2.43 10.08 -10.55
CA LEU A 97 -1.83 11.42 -10.69
C LEU A 97 -0.32 11.38 -10.99
N HIS A 98 0.32 10.22 -10.83
CA HIS A 98 1.71 9.96 -11.24
C HIS A 98 1.79 9.19 -12.56
N ASP A 99 0.72 9.20 -13.36
CA ASP A 99 0.63 8.47 -14.63
C ASP A 99 0.85 6.96 -14.50
N MET A 100 0.67 6.41 -13.29
CA MET A 100 0.75 4.97 -13.06
C MET A 100 -0.51 4.31 -13.60
N THR A 101 -0.34 3.33 -14.48
CA THR A 101 -1.44 2.54 -15.07
C THR A 101 -1.66 1.21 -14.35
N GLU A 102 -0.73 0.80 -13.49
CA GLU A 102 -0.80 -0.43 -12.73
C GLU A 102 -0.02 -0.35 -11.42
N LEU A 103 -0.47 -1.12 -10.43
CA LEU A 103 0.16 -1.23 -9.13
C LEU A 103 0.53 -2.67 -8.83
N TYR A 104 1.76 -2.88 -8.36
CA TYR A 104 2.15 -4.16 -7.83
C TYR A 104 1.84 -4.21 -6.35
N ILE A 105 1.34 -5.35 -5.91
CA ILE A 105 0.95 -5.59 -4.53
C ILE A 105 1.57 -6.91 -4.10
N THR A 106 2.17 -6.93 -2.91
CA THR A 106 2.66 -8.14 -2.27
C THR A 106 1.96 -8.36 -0.96
N CYS A 107 1.64 -9.61 -0.66
CA CYS A 107 1.26 -10.02 0.68
C CYS A 107 1.96 -11.33 1.04
N ASN A 108 2.11 -11.59 2.34
CA ASN A 108 2.54 -12.90 2.80
C ASN A 108 1.58 -13.99 2.26
N ASP A 109 2.12 -15.14 1.85
CA ASP A 109 1.37 -16.23 1.21
C ASP A 109 0.27 -16.83 2.12
N GLN A 110 0.41 -16.69 3.44
CA GLN A 110 -0.57 -17.15 4.42
C GLN A 110 -1.54 -16.05 4.89
N ASN A 111 -1.40 -14.82 4.38
CA ASN A 111 -2.24 -13.69 4.78
C ASN A 111 -3.59 -13.70 4.03
N SER A 112 -4.47 -14.62 4.44
CA SER A 112 -5.80 -14.80 3.85
C SER A 112 -6.65 -13.53 3.82
N ALA A 113 -6.48 -12.62 4.78
CA ALA A 113 -7.21 -11.36 4.83
C ALA A 113 -6.79 -10.43 3.68
N SER A 114 -5.49 -10.32 3.40
CA SER A 114 -4.97 -9.48 2.31
C SER A 114 -5.22 -10.12 0.95
N ILE A 115 -5.11 -11.45 0.84
CA ILE A 115 -5.46 -12.18 -0.39
C ILE A 115 -6.91 -11.85 -0.81
N LYS A 116 -7.87 -11.91 0.12
CA LYS A 116 -9.27 -11.54 -0.17
C LYS A 116 -9.45 -10.07 -0.58
N VAL A 117 -8.59 -9.16 -0.10
CA VAL A 117 -8.62 -7.75 -0.54
C VAL A 117 -8.11 -7.66 -1.97
N ILE A 118 -6.99 -8.31 -2.28
CA ILE A 118 -6.36 -8.34 -3.60
C ILE A 118 -7.30 -8.96 -4.65
N GLU A 119 -7.98 -10.06 -4.31
CA GLU A 119 -9.02 -10.66 -5.17
C GLU A 119 -10.15 -9.67 -5.48
N LYS A 120 -10.61 -8.91 -4.47
CA LYS A 120 -11.64 -7.88 -4.65
C LYS A 120 -11.17 -6.64 -5.41
N LEU A 121 -9.86 -6.46 -5.56
CA LEU A 121 -9.28 -5.45 -6.43
C LEU A 121 -9.18 -5.93 -7.89
N ASP A 122 -9.51 -7.20 -8.16
CA ASP A 122 -9.30 -7.86 -9.45
C ASP A 122 -7.82 -7.84 -9.90
N ALA A 123 -6.92 -7.89 -8.91
CA ALA A 123 -5.49 -7.94 -9.16
C ALA A 123 -5.07 -9.36 -9.57
N LYS A 124 -4.25 -9.46 -10.61
CA LYS A 124 -3.80 -10.73 -11.17
C LYS A 124 -2.58 -11.24 -10.43
N PHE A 125 -2.61 -12.52 -10.04
CA PHE A 125 -1.44 -13.19 -9.48
C PHE A 125 -0.32 -13.27 -10.52
N LEU A 126 0.90 -12.96 -10.10
CA LEU A 126 2.10 -13.07 -10.93
C LEU A 126 2.94 -14.27 -10.53
N GLU A 127 3.34 -14.32 -9.26
CA GLU A 127 4.32 -15.29 -8.75
C GLU A 127 4.30 -15.33 -7.22
N THR A 128 4.89 -16.40 -6.67
CA THR A 128 5.28 -16.47 -5.26
C THR A 128 6.79 -16.33 -5.18
N ILE A 129 7.27 -15.34 -4.44
CA ILE A 129 8.69 -15.04 -4.28
C ILE A 129 9.19 -15.43 -2.89
N LEU A 130 10.43 -15.90 -2.83
CA LEU A 130 11.16 -16.11 -1.58
C LEU A 130 11.88 -14.81 -1.20
N ILE A 131 11.63 -14.34 0.02
CA ILE A 131 12.21 -13.13 0.57
C ILE A 131 13.49 -13.50 1.33
N PRO A 132 14.65 -12.93 0.97
CA PRO A 132 15.89 -13.13 1.72
C PRO A 132 15.75 -12.61 3.16
N LYS A 133 16.49 -13.23 4.09
CA LYS A 133 16.34 -12.98 5.53
C LYS A 133 16.56 -11.51 5.91
N GLU A 134 17.44 -10.81 5.20
CA GLU A 134 17.75 -9.40 5.42
C GLU A 134 16.61 -8.43 5.04
N TYR A 135 15.60 -8.90 4.29
CA TYR A 135 14.41 -8.13 3.93
C TYR A 135 13.15 -8.58 4.70
N LEU A 136 13.29 -9.52 5.64
CA LEU A 136 12.19 -9.93 6.52
C LEU A 136 12.10 -9.01 7.73
N ASP A 137 10.88 -8.71 8.16
CA ASP A 137 10.61 -8.03 9.42
C ASP A 137 9.95 -8.97 10.46
N GLU A 138 9.80 -8.48 11.69
CA GLU A 138 9.18 -9.24 12.80
C GLU A 138 7.69 -9.54 12.60
N HIS A 139 7.04 -8.94 11.60
CA HIS A 139 5.64 -9.14 11.24
C HIS A 139 5.46 -10.11 10.08
N ASP A 140 6.52 -10.53 9.39
CA ASP A 140 6.46 -11.54 8.34
C ASP A 140 6.14 -12.93 8.95
N GLN A 141 5.02 -13.51 8.50
CA GLN A 141 4.54 -14.83 8.95
C GLN A 141 5.26 -16.00 8.25
N SER A 142 5.96 -15.70 7.16
CA SER A 142 6.68 -16.63 6.32
C SER A 142 7.72 -15.85 5.50
N ASN A 143 8.71 -16.56 4.95
CA ASN A 143 9.64 -15.96 3.98
C ASN A 143 9.11 -15.99 2.53
N LYS A 144 7.80 -16.17 2.34
CA LYS A 144 7.14 -16.20 1.03
C LYS A 144 6.15 -15.06 0.91
N ARG A 145 6.21 -14.35 -0.22
CA ARG A 145 5.19 -13.35 -0.57
C ARG A 145 4.58 -13.70 -1.92
N ASN A 146 3.26 -13.62 -2.01
CA ASN A 146 2.56 -13.66 -3.28
C ASN A 146 2.56 -12.25 -3.87
N ARG A 147 2.94 -12.13 -5.13
CA ARG A 147 3.03 -10.87 -5.87
C ARG A 147 1.93 -10.82 -6.92
N TYR A 148 1.29 -9.67 -7.02
CA TYR A 148 0.13 -9.43 -7.87
C TYR A 148 0.32 -8.12 -8.64
N ILE A 149 -0.38 -8.00 -9.75
CA ILE A 149 -0.50 -6.78 -10.55
C ILE A 149 -1.95 -6.34 -10.61
N TRP A 150 -2.21 -5.11 -10.18
CA TRP A 150 -3.51 -4.47 -10.19
C TRP A 150 -3.54 -3.39 -11.25
N LYS A 151 -4.28 -3.60 -12.33
CA LYS A 151 -4.46 -2.58 -13.37
C LYS A 151 -5.39 -1.49 -12.86
N LEU A 152 -5.01 -0.23 -13.10
CA LEU A 152 -5.80 0.93 -12.74
C LEU A 152 -6.59 1.38 -13.96
N ASP A 153 -7.93 1.41 -13.82
CA ASP A 153 -8.84 1.88 -14.88
C ASP A 153 -8.86 3.40 -15.06
#